data_AF-A0A256YF93-F1
#
_entry.id   AF-A0A256YF93-F1
#
_cell.length_a   1.000
_cell.length_b   1.000
_cell.length_c   1.000
_cell.angle_alpha   90.00
_cell.angle_beta   90.00
_cell.angle_gamma   90.00
#
_symmetry.space_group_name_H-M   'P 1'
#
loop_
_entity.id
_entity.type
_entity.pdbx_description
1 polymer ?
#
loop_
_entity_poly.entity_id
_entity_poly.type
_entity_poly.pdbx_seq_one_letter_code
_entity_poly.pdbx_strand_id
1 'polypeptide(L)'
;MSNDEIYREIFVEPGELAKKIAGEYGYLPYMIQRYMYMLGVNDTYKLLEAFEKQVKPVIRTNTLLVEPRKLYSRLSDLGFILEEIRWAPYSFRVIESPDSPTIGSTHEYLKGYYYVHRDPATLIPSIILVHGFRGDVLDCCAAPGGKATHIAQLLNGEYHVYANDLVLYRLRALIGHILRMKLGNIIVTWSDARKLPSLLNKRFERIILDVPCSGEGTIMIDKTRKTKTRQSDLARMVKREIELLWSGLELLEYDGLLVYTTCSIAPEENEYVVSKVIELRNDIEIVDPPVKLFNWSRGLTSFHRLKFVETTSRCIRVWPHLHGMIGLTICIITKTRR
;
A
#
# COMPACT_ATOMS: atom_id res chain seq x y z
N MET A 1 22.30 -5.00 -9.38
CA MET A 1 22.36 -3.56 -9.69
C MET A 1 22.90 -2.79 -8.50
N SER A 2 23.85 -1.89 -8.74
CA SER A 2 24.40 -0.99 -7.72
C SER A 2 23.47 0.22 -7.47
N ASN A 3 23.64 0.91 -6.34
CA ASN A 3 22.88 2.14 -6.08
C ASN A 3 23.18 3.23 -7.12
N ASP A 4 24.43 3.31 -7.61
CA ASP A 4 24.86 4.33 -8.56
C ASP A 4 24.32 4.06 -9.98
N GLU A 5 24.12 2.80 -10.36
CA GLU A 5 23.40 2.44 -11.59
C GLU A 5 21.94 2.90 -11.51
N ILE A 6 21.23 2.51 -10.45
CA ILE A 6 19.83 2.87 -10.26
C ILE A 6 19.68 4.39 -10.20
N TYR A 7 20.54 5.07 -9.43
CA TYR A 7 20.54 6.53 -9.33
C TYR A 7 20.68 7.20 -10.69
N ARG A 8 21.62 6.76 -11.52
CA ARG A 8 21.81 7.31 -12.88
C ARG A 8 20.61 7.08 -13.78
N GLU A 9 19.95 5.92 -13.68
CA GLU A 9 18.75 5.62 -14.47
C GLU A 9 17.55 6.48 -14.06
N ILE A 10 17.35 6.69 -12.76
CA ILE A 10 16.19 7.42 -12.24
C ILE A 10 16.42 8.91 -12.05
N PHE A 11 17.63 9.41 -12.34
CA PHE A 11 17.98 10.80 -12.11
C PHE A 11 17.13 11.73 -12.97
N VAL A 12 16.54 12.73 -12.32
CA VAL A 12 15.76 13.80 -12.94
C VAL A 12 16.36 15.13 -12.57
N GLU A 13 16.79 15.87 -13.60
CA GLU A 13 17.22 17.25 -13.46
C GLU A 13 16.01 18.20 -13.52
N PRO A 14 15.76 19.01 -12.49
CA PRO A 14 14.60 19.91 -12.46
C PRO A 14 14.82 21.15 -13.34
N GLY A 15 13.88 21.43 -14.24
CA GLY A 15 13.84 22.68 -15.00
C GLY A 15 13.34 23.87 -14.17
N GLU A 16 13.45 25.07 -14.74
CA GLU A 16 13.11 26.33 -14.05
C GLU A 16 11.65 26.40 -13.56
N LEU A 17 10.70 25.91 -14.38
CA LEU A 17 9.29 25.85 -13.97
C LEU A 17 9.08 24.94 -12.76
N ALA A 18 9.72 23.76 -12.75
CA ALA A 18 9.65 22.83 -11.63
C ALA A 18 10.26 23.44 -10.35
N LYS A 19 11.39 24.15 -10.46
CA LYS A 19 12.00 24.89 -9.33
C LYS A 19 11.06 25.96 -8.79
N LYS A 20 10.42 26.73 -9.67
CA LYS A 20 9.46 27.77 -9.27
C LYS A 20 8.28 27.19 -8.49
N ILE A 21 7.61 26.19 -9.05
CA ILE A 21 6.46 25.51 -8.40
C ILE A 21 6.90 24.86 -7.09
N ALA A 22 8.08 24.24 -7.06
CA ALA A 22 8.62 23.63 -5.85
C ALA A 22 8.83 24.65 -4.73
N GLY A 23 9.31 25.85 -5.04
CA GLY A 23 9.44 26.95 -4.08
C GLY A 23 8.10 27.44 -3.53
N GLU A 24 7.06 27.49 -4.37
CA GLU A 24 5.71 27.90 -3.97
C GLU A 24 5.02 26.88 -3.06
N TYR A 25 5.13 25.58 -3.38
CA TYR A 25 4.41 24.52 -2.65
C TYR A 25 5.23 23.81 -1.57
N GLY A 26 6.53 24.16 -1.44
CA GLY A 26 7.46 23.61 -0.46
C GLY A 26 7.91 22.17 -0.75
N TYR A 27 8.18 21.85 -2.02
CA TYR A 27 8.65 20.53 -2.46
C TYR A 27 10.12 20.57 -2.87
N LEU A 28 10.75 19.39 -2.97
CA LEU A 28 12.01 19.28 -3.70
C LEU A 28 11.77 19.45 -5.21
N PRO A 29 12.56 20.27 -5.92
CA PRO A 29 12.34 20.55 -7.35
C PRO A 29 12.24 19.32 -8.25
N TYR A 30 13.02 18.28 -7.97
CA TYR A 30 12.99 17.05 -8.76
C TYR A 30 11.63 16.31 -8.67
N MET A 31 10.93 16.40 -7.52
CA MET A 31 9.61 15.77 -7.35
C MET A 31 8.59 16.44 -8.26
N ILE A 32 8.58 17.78 -8.32
CA ILE A 32 7.70 18.52 -9.22
C ILE A 32 8.02 18.20 -10.68
N GLN A 33 9.31 18.11 -11.03
CA GLN A 33 9.71 17.73 -12.38
C GLN A 33 9.20 16.33 -12.75
N ARG A 34 9.25 15.37 -11.81
CA ARG A 34 8.69 14.02 -11.99
C ARG A 34 7.17 14.05 -12.16
N TYR A 35 6.45 14.83 -11.36
CA TYR A 35 5.00 15.02 -11.53
C TYR A 35 4.64 15.56 -12.91
N MET A 36 5.37 16.57 -13.38
CA MET A 36 5.17 17.16 -14.69
C MET A 36 5.44 16.15 -15.82
N TYR A 37 6.43 15.28 -15.68
CA TYR A 37 6.68 14.20 -16.64
C TYR A 37 5.61 13.11 -16.62
N MET A 38 5.02 12.80 -15.46
CA MET A 38 3.96 11.78 -15.36
C MET A 38 2.59 12.28 -15.83
N LEU A 39 2.22 13.50 -15.44
CA LEU A 39 0.84 13.99 -15.50
C LEU A 39 0.69 15.22 -16.40
N GLY A 40 1.79 15.83 -16.83
CA GLY A 40 1.78 17.17 -17.40
C GLY A 40 1.59 18.25 -16.34
N VAL A 41 1.71 19.51 -16.76
CA VAL A 41 1.72 20.67 -15.85
C VAL A 41 0.37 20.86 -15.14
N ASN A 42 -0.73 20.77 -15.88
CA ASN A 42 -2.06 21.06 -15.34
C ASN A 42 -2.48 20.05 -14.25
N ASP A 43 -2.31 18.75 -14.52
CA ASP A 43 -2.67 17.72 -13.53
C ASP A 43 -1.64 17.65 -12.39
N THR A 44 -0.42 18.14 -12.59
CA THR A 44 0.51 18.39 -11.47
C THR A 44 -0.08 19.37 -10.47
N TYR A 45 -0.62 20.52 -10.91
CA TYR A 45 -1.27 21.46 -9.99
C TYR A 45 -2.46 20.83 -9.25
N LYS A 46 -3.33 20.09 -9.96
CA LYS A 46 -4.45 19.36 -9.31
C LYS A 46 -3.96 18.35 -8.27
N LEU A 47 -2.87 17.64 -8.54
CA LEU A 47 -2.25 16.73 -7.58
C LEU A 47 -1.74 17.48 -6.34
N LEU A 48 -1.07 18.61 -6.52
CA LEU A 48 -0.57 19.43 -5.41
C LEU A 48 -1.71 19.97 -4.55
N GLU A 49 -2.78 20.48 -5.16
CA GLU A 49 -4.00 20.91 -4.46
C GLU A 49 -4.66 19.75 -3.69
N ALA A 50 -4.73 18.56 -4.30
CA ALA A 50 -5.28 17.39 -3.64
C ALA A 50 -4.45 16.98 -2.41
N PHE A 51 -3.12 17.14 -2.46
CA PHE A 51 -2.27 16.88 -1.31
C PHE A 51 -2.49 17.87 -0.16
N GLU A 52 -3.03 19.07 -0.39
CA GLU A 52 -3.38 20.04 0.66
C GLU A 52 -4.71 19.72 1.38
N LYS A 53 -5.50 18.79 0.86
CA LYS A 53 -6.76 18.39 1.51
C LYS A 53 -6.52 17.51 2.72
N GLN A 54 -7.35 17.69 3.76
CA GLN A 54 -7.32 16.85 4.96
C GLN A 54 -7.86 15.45 4.64
N VAL A 55 -7.15 14.42 5.13
CA VAL A 55 -7.61 13.04 5.00
C VAL A 55 -8.63 12.72 6.08
N LYS A 56 -9.73 12.08 5.67
CA LYS A 56 -10.75 11.58 6.58
C LYS A 56 -10.48 10.11 6.91
N PRO A 57 -10.35 9.73 8.20
CA PRO A 57 -10.05 8.37 8.59
C PRO A 57 -11.20 7.42 8.22
N VAL A 58 -10.86 6.14 8.10
CA VAL A 58 -11.79 5.07 7.75
C VAL A 58 -11.83 4.03 8.85
N ILE A 59 -13.04 3.70 9.27
CA ILE A 59 -13.33 2.60 10.17
C ILE A 59 -13.51 1.34 9.34
N ARG A 60 -12.68 0.32 9.57
CA ARG A 60 -12.90 -1.03 9.05
C ARG A 60 -13.52 -1.87 10.15
N THR A 61 -14.78 -2.27 9.99
CA THR A 61 -15.47 -3.17 10.92
C THR A 61 -14.73 -4.50 11.00
N ASN A 62 -14.52 -5.01 12.20
CA ASN A 62 -14.11 -6.39 12.45
C ASN A 62 -15.34 -7.31 12.37
N THR A 63 -15.59 -7.84 11.17
CA THR A 63 -16.75 -8.68 10.87
C THR A 63 -16.76 -10.01 11.63
N LEU A 64 -15.66 -10.39 12.29
CA LEU A 64 -15.58 -11.57 13.16
C LEU A 64 -16.26 -11.33 14.53
N LEU A 65 -16.46 -10.08 14.93
CA LEU A 65 -16.98 -9.72 16.26
C LEU A 65 -18.30 -8.95 16.22
N VAL A 66 -18.55 -8.20 15.14
CA VAL A 66 -19.76 -7.38 15.02
C VAL A 66 -20.17 -7.20 13.57
N GLU A 67 -21.48 -7.18 13.32
CA GLU A 67 -22.03 -6.83 12.02
C GLU A 67 -21.80 -5.34 11.69
N PRO A 68 -21.44 -5.00 10.43
CA PRO A 68 -21.21 -3.61 10.02
C PRO A 68 -22.36 -2.66 10.32
N ARG A 69 -23.61 -3.06 10.05
CA ARG A 69 -24.80 -2.23 10.31
C ARG A 69 -24.98 -1.92 11.80
N LYS A 70 -24.69 -2.88 12.66
CA LYS A 70 -24.76 -2.71 14.11
C LYS A 70 -23.66 -1.78 14.62
N LEU A 71 -22.46 -1.87 14.06
CA LEU A 71 -21.38 -0.93 14.38
C LEU A 71 -21.72 0.49 13.89
N TYR A 72 -22.26 0.62 12.67
CA TYR A 72 -22.71 1.90 12.12
C TYR A 72 -23.69 2.58 13.07
N SER A 73 -24.79 1.90 13.44
CA SER A 73 -25.79 2.45 14.37
C SER A 73 -25.16 2.90 15.69
N ARG A 74 -24.32 2.06 16.31
CA ARG A 74 -23.66 2.40 17.59
C ARG A 74 -22.80 3.66 17.50
N LEU A 75 -22.05 3.81 16.41
CA LEU A 75 -21.21 4.98 16.22
C LEU A 75 -22.04 6.22 15.88
N SER A 76 -23.11 6.08 15.10
CA SER A 76 -24.06 7.17 14.84
C SER A 76 -24.76 7.64 16.12
N ASP A 77 -25.13 6.73 17.01
CA ASP A 77 -25.72 7.06 18.33
C ASP A 77 -24.73 7.82 19.23
N LEU A 78 -23.42 7.61 19.04
CA LEU A 78 -22.36 8.38 19.69
C LEU A 78 -22.09 9.75 19.02
N GLY A 79 -22.79 10.08 17.94
CA GLY A 79 -22.67 11.35 17.23
C GLY A 79 -21.66 11.36 16.08
N PHE A 80 -21.14 10.21 15.64
CA PHE A 80 -20.30 10.15 14.43
C PHE A 80 -21.14 10.22 13.16
N ILE A 81 -20.72 11.04 12.20
CA ILE A 81 -21.30 11.04 10.84
C ILE A 81 -20.44 10.16 9.94
N LEU A 82 -21.04 9.10 9.43
CA LEU A 82 -20.36 8.03 8.70
C LEU A 82 -20.88 7.91 7.26
N GLU A 83 -19.95 7.81 6.31
CA GLU A 83 -20.23 7.52 4.90
C GLU A 83 -19.76 6.10 4.57
N GLU A 84 -20.63 5.29 3.99
CA GLU A 84 -20.26 3.93 3.55
C GLU A 84 -19.31 3.94 2.34
N ILE A 85 -18.32 3.06 2.37
CA ILE A 85 -17.45 2.84 1.22
C ILE A 85 -18.09 1.77 0.32
N ARG A 86 -18.62 2.18 -0.84
CA ARG A 86 -19.40 1.31 -1.74
C ARG A 86 -18.74 -0.03 -2.07
N TRP A 87 -17.43 -0.02 -2.30
CA TRP A 87 -16.68 -1.21 -2.68
C TRP A 87 -16.11 -2.02 -1.50
N ALA A 88 -16.29 -1.52 -0.26
CA ALA A 88 -15.95 -2.21 0.98
C ALA A 88 -17.09 -1.96 2.00
N PRO A 89 -18.24 -2.65 1.87
CA PRO A 89 -19.46 -2.36 2.65
C PRO A 89 -19.37 -2.68 4.15
N TYR A 90 -18.20 -3.12 4.62
CA TYR A 90 -17.85 -3.27 6.03
C TYR A 90 -17.02 -2.08 6.56
N SER A 91 -16.82 -1.04 5.75
CA SER A 91 -15.98 0.10 6.09
C SER A 91 -16.71 1.43 5.91
N PHE A 92 -16.43 2.36 6.81
CA PHE A 92 -17.08 3.67 6.90
C PHE A 92 -16.05 4.79 6.98
N ARG A 93 -16.15 5.79 6.10
CA ARG A 93 -15.39 7.04 6.22
C ARG A 93 -16.03 7.90 7.30
N VAL A 94 -15.21 8.42 8.20
CA VAL A 94 -15.67 9.36 9.24
C VAL A 94 -15.71 10.75 8.65
N ILE A 95 -16.92 11.26 8.41
CA ILE A 95 -17.16 12.58 7.83
C ILE A 95 -16.99 13.65 8.90
N GLU A 96 -17.58 13.41 10.07
CA GLU A 96 -17.51 14.26 11.25
C GLU A 96 -17.41 13.38 12.50
N SER A 97 -16.74 13.89 13.53
CA SER A 97 -16.61 13.25 14.83
C SER A 97 -17.24 14.14 15.90
N PRO A 98 -17.85 13.56 16.95
CA PRO A 98 -18.25 14.34 18.12
C PRO A 98 -17.01 14.89 18.85
N ASP A 99 -17.19 15.87 19.73
CA ASP A 99 -16.11 16.39 20.58
C ASP A 99 -15.51 15.30 21.48
N SER A 100 -16.36 14.37 21.95
CA SER A 100 -15.98 13.19 22.72
C SER A 100 -17.05 12.10 22.57
N PRO A 101 -16.67 10.81 22.45
CA PRO A 101 -15.32 10.26 22.43
C PRO A 101 -14.62 10.41 21.07
N THR A 102 -13.28 10.37 21.05
CA THR A 102 -12.54 10.26 19.79
C THR A 102 -12.71 8.86 19.17
N ILE A 103 -12.50 8.75 17.86
CA ILE A 103 -12.56 7.47 17.13
C ILE A 103 -11.64 6.38 17.70
N GLY A 104 -10.55 6.74 18.38
CA GLY A 104 -9.60 5.82 18.98
C GLY A 104 -9.89 5.50 20.45
N SER A 105 -10.91 6.11 21.06
CA SER A 105 -11.22 6.00 22.48
C SER A 105 -12.64 5.50 22.77
N THR A 106 -13.39 5.08 21.75
CA THR A 106 -14.72 4.47 21.94
C THR A 106 -14.61 3.10 22.61
N HIS A 107 -15.65 2.67 23.30
CA HIS A 107 -15.73 1.31 23.85
C HIS A 107 -15.67 0.25 22.73
N GLU A 108 -16.26 0.56 21.57
CA GLU A 108 -16.26 -0.26 20.37
C GLU A 108 -14.83 -0.50 19.87
N TYR A 109 -13.99 0.55 19.84
CA TYR A 109 -12.59 0.43 19.48
C TYR A 109 -11.85 -0.47 20.48
N LEU A 110 -12.00 -0.21 21.79
CA LEU A 110 -11.34 -0.99 22.83
C LEU A 110 -11.76 -2.47 22.84
N LYS A 111 -13.02 -2.77 22.47
CA LYS A 111 -13.55 -4.13 22.30
C LYS A 111 -13.06 -4.84 21.03
N GLY A 112 -12.29 -4.17 20.18
CA GLY A 112 -11.77 -4.76 18.94
C GLY A 112 -12.75 -4.78 17.78
N TYR A 113 -13.87 -4.05 17.87
CA TYR A 113 -14.92 -4.06 16.84
C TYR A 113 -14.50 -3.41 15.53
N TYR A 114 -13.44 -2.61 15.52
CA TYR A 114 -12.90 -2.06 14.29
C TYR A 114 -11.41 -1.69 14.36
N TYR A 115 -10.86 -1.48 13.17
CA TYR A 115 -9.56 -0.87 12.94
C TYR A 115 -9.72 0.52 12.31
N VAL A 116 -8.87 1.47 12.66
CA VAL A 116 -8.87 2.82 12.08
C VAL A 116 -7.76 2.94 11.04
N HIS A 117 -8.14 2.99 9.77
CA HIS A 117 -7.26 3.32 8.65
C HIS A 117 -7.21 4.84 8.47
N ARG A 118 -6.08 5.35 7.95
CA ARG A 118 -5.98 6.77 7.60
C ARG A 118 -6.76 7.11 6.33
N ASP A 119 -6.88 6.16 5.40
CA ASP A 119 -7.49 6.32 4.09
C ASP A 119 -8.01 4.97 3.58
N PRO A 120 -9.12 4.92 2.81
CA PRO A 120 -9.66 3.66 2.32
C PRO A 120 -8.74 2.92 1.34
N ALA A 121 -7.87 3.60 0.58
CA ALA A 121 -7.01 2.93 -0.40
C ALA A 121 -6.16 1.81 0.22
N THR A 122 -5.83 1.93 1.52
CA THR A 122 -5.07 0.91 2.25
C THR A 122 -5.77 -0.46 2.37
N LEU A 123 -7.08 -0.52 2.11
CA LEU A 123 -7.89 -1.76 2.10
C LEU A 123 -7.76 -2.53 0.78
N ILE A 124 -7.44 -1.84 -0.32
CA ILE A 124 -7.47 -2.39 -1.69
C ILE A 124 -6.52 -3.60 -1.83
N PRO A 125 -5.24 -3.53 -1.39
CA PRO A 125 -4.31 -4.63 -1.60
C PRO A 125 -4.76 -5.93 -0.94
N SER A 126 -5.30 -5.86 0.29
CA SER A 126 -5.79 -7.02 1.03
C SER A 126 -6.99 -7.67 0.33
N ILE A 127 -7.96 -6.86 -0.15
CA ILE A 127 -9.16 -7.36 -0.85
C ILE A 127 -8.76 -8.08 -2.14
N ILE A 128 -7.84 -7.49 -2.91
CA ILE A 128 -7.33 -8.05 -4.16
C ILE A 128 -6.62 -9.38 -3.91
N LEU A 129 -5.71 -9.43 -2.93
CA LEU A 129 -4.89 -10.60 -2.64
C LEU A 129 -5.72 -11.85 -2.36
N VAL A 130 -6.75 -11.71 -1.51
CA VAL A 130 -7.53 -12.85 -1.01
C VAL A 130 -8.87 -13.04 -1.73
N HIS A 131 -9.11 -12.31 -2.83
CA HIS A 131 -10.34 -12.45 -3.59
C HIS A 131 -10.52 -13.89 -4.08
N GLY A 132 -11.57 -14.56 -3.63
CA GLY A 132 -11.85 -15.96 -3.95
C GLY A 132 -10.84 -16.98 -3.39
N PHE A 133 -9.84 -16.55 -2.62
CA PHE A 133 -8.79 -17.41 -2.09
C PHE A 133 -9.06 -17.87 -0.66
N ARG A 134 -8.70 -19.12 -0.36
CA ARG A 134 -8.82 -19.75 0.96
C ARG A 134 -7.56 -20.58 1.21
N GLY A 135 -6.68 -20.06 2.06
CA GLY A 135 -5.35 -20.63 2.31
C GLY A 135 -4.52 -19.70 3.18
N ASP A 136 -3.35 -20.18 3.59
CA ASP A 136 -2.41 -19.37 4.38
C ASP A 136 -1.80 -18.25 3.52
N VAL A 137 -1.56 -17.10 4.14
CA VAL A 137 -1.01 -15.90 3.47
C VAL A 137 0.25 -15.43 4.18
N LEU A 138 1.25 -14.99 3.42
CA LEU A 138 2.42 -14.29 3.94
C LEU A 138 2.30 -12.77 3.72
N ASP A 139 2.45 -11.99 4.80
CA ASP A 139 2.67 -10.55 4.76
C ASP A 139 4.13 -10.29 5.19
N CYS A 140 4.98 -9.94 4.21
CA CYS A 140 6.42 -9.82 4.42
C CYS A 140 6.84 -8.57 5.22
N CYS A 141 5.99 -7.53 5.25
CA CYS A 141 6.26 -6.21 5.83
C CYS A 141 5.02 -5.70 6.58
N ALA A 142 4.56 -6.51 7.54
CA ALA A 142 3.22 -6.44 8.06
C ALA A 142 2.95 -5.27 9.01
N ALA A 143 3.96 -4.75 9.72
CA ALA A 143 3.72 -3.78 10.76
C ALA A 143 3.34 -2.42 10.15
N PRO A 144 2.43 -1.62 10.74
CA PRO A 144 1.81 -1.81 12.05
C PRO A 144 0.61 -2.77 12.09
N GLY A 145 0.24 -3.43 10.98
CA GLY A 145 -0.73 -4.53 10.99
C GLY A 145 -2.07 -4.25 10.33
N GLY A 146 -2.27 -3.08 9.72
CA GLY A 146 -3.53 -2.75 9.06
C GLY A 146 -3.94 -3.76 7.98
N LYS A 147 -2.99 -4.17 7.12
CA LYS A 147 -3.23 -5.15 6.04
C LYS A 147 -3.28 -6.58 6.58
N ALA A 148 -2.30 -7.02 7.38
CA ALA A 148 -2.32 -8.34 8.00
C ALA A 148 -3.62 -8.64 8.77
N THR A 149 -4.10 -7.70 9.60
CA THR A 149 -5.37 -7.89 10.34
C THR A 149 -6.60 -7.87 9.43
N HIS A 150 -6.53 -7.17 8.29
CA HIS A 150 -7.60 -7.17 7.29
C HIS A 150 -7.66 -8.51 6.57
N ILE A 151 -6.51 -9.05 6.16
CA ILE A 151 -6.40 -10.35 5.52
C ILE A 151 -6.93 -11.45 6.46
N ALA A 152 -6.52 -11.43 7.74
CA ALA A 152 -7.02 -12.39 8.74
C ALA A 152 -8.55 -12.35 8.88
N GLN A 153 -9.14 -11.14 8.85
CA GLN A 153 -10.59 -10.95 8.86
C GLN A 153 -11.26 -11.49 7.59
N LEU A 154 -10.69 -11.21 6.41
CA LEU A 154 -11.24 -11.67 5.11
C LEU A 154 -11.18 -13.20 4.93
N LEU A 155 -10.22 -13.85 5.61
CA LEU A 155 -10.09 -15.31 5.66
C LEU A 155 -10.95 -15.96 6.76
N ASN A 156 -11.87 -15.20 7.37
CA ASN A 156 -12.82 -15.66 8.39
C ASN A 156 -12.18 -16.28 9.65
N GLY A 157 -10.90 -16.00 9.92
CA GLY A 157 -10.19 -16.65 11.03
C GLY A 157 -9.80 -18.12 10.80
N GLU A 158 -10.08 -18.70 9.62
CA GLU A 158 -9.89 -20.13 9.34
C GLU A 158 -8.46 -20.49 8.91
N TYR A 159 -7.78 -19.56 8.24
CA TYR A 159 -6.42 -19.73 7.70
C TYR A 159 -5.44 -18.79 8.37
N HIS A 160 -4.14 -19.10 8.29
CA HIS A 160 -3.12 -18.33 8.99
C HIS A 160 -2.60 -17.16 8.15
N VAL A 161 -2.32 -16.05 8.83
CA VAL A 161 -1.53 -14.95 8.27
C VAL A 161 -0.17 -14.92 8.94
N TYR A 162 0.87 -15.22 8.17
CA TYR A 162 2.26 -15.10 8.60
C TYR A 162 2.67 -13.64 8.43
N ALA A 163 2.73 -12.89 9.53
CA ALA A 163 2.98 -11.47 9.54
C ALA A 163 4.42 -11.19 9.99
N ASN A 164 5.29 -10.95 9.02
CA ASN A 164 6.71 -10.64 9.24
C ASN A 164 6.94 -9.13 9.21
N ASP A 165 7.82 -8.62 10.08
CA ASP A 165 8.40 -7.27 9.90
C ASP A 165 9.83 -7.24 10.46
N LEU A 166 10.66 -6.34 9.96
CA LEU A 166 12.04 -6.16 10.44
C LEU A 166 12.11 -5.24 11.67
N VAL A 167 11.15 -4.33 11.83
CA VAL A 167 11.21 -3.24 12.80
C VAL A 167 10.47 -3.63 14.08
N LEU A 168 11.22 -4.10 15.08
CA LEU A 168 10.69 -4.67 16.32
C LEU A 168 9.70 -3.74 17.07
N TYR A 169 9.94 -2.43 17.11
CA TYR A 169 9.01 -1.52 17.80
C TYR A 169 7.66 -1.40 17.07
N ARG A 170 7.62 -1.55 15.74
CA ARG A 170 6.37 -1.52 14.96
C ARG A 170 5.57 -2.81 15.15
N LEU A 171 6.24 -3.95 15.37
CA LEU A 171 5.58 -5.21 15.70
C LEU A 171 4.75 -5.12 16.99
N ARG A 172 5.14 -4.28 17.95
CA ARG A 172 4.34 -4.05 19.16
C ARG A 172 2.94 -3.52 18.84
N ALA A 173 2.82 -2.64 17.84
CA ALA A 173 1.52 -2.13 17.40
C ALA A 173 0.69 -3.26 16.77
N LEU A 174 1.29 -4.08 15.90
CA LEU A 174 0.64 -5.25 15.32
C LEU A 174 0.12 -6.21 16.41
N ILE A 175 0.96 -6.56 17.39
CA ILE A 175 0.58 -7.42 18.51
C ILE A 175 -0.58 -6.80 19.32
N GLY A 176 -0.52 -5.49 19.59
CA GLY A 176 -1.61 -4.78 20.25
C GLY A 176 -2.93 -4.87 19.47
N HIS A 177 -2.88 -4.75 18.15
CA HIS A 177 -4.06 -4.92 17.29
C HIS A 177 -4.57 -6.37 17.28
N ILE A 178 -3.68 -7.36 17.21
CA ILE A 178 -4.02 -8.79 17.27
C ILE A 178 -4.79 -9.08 18.57
N LEU A 179 -4.25 -8.68 19.72
CA LEU A 179 -4.86 -8.91 21.03
C LEU A 179 -6.19 -8.17 21.18
N ARG A 180 -6.21 -6.87 20.84
CA ARG A 180 -7.43 -6.04 20.93
C ARG A 180 -8.55 -6.59 20.06
N MET A 181 -8.23 -7.00 18.84
CA MET A 181 -9.20 -7.47 17.84
C MET A 181 -9.48 -8.98 17.90
N LYS A 182 -8.86 -9.70 18.84
CA LYS A 182 -9.04 -11.15 19.07
C LYS A 182 -8.73 -12.00 17.84
N LEU A 183 -7.67 -11.67 17.11
CA LEU A 183 -7.28 -12.36 15.89
C LEU A 183 -6.32 -13.52 16.21
N GLY A 184 -6.87 -14.72 16.44
CA GLY A 184 -6.09 -15.90 16.85
C GLY A 184 -5.25 -16.54 15.75
N ASN A 185 -5.47 -16.17 14.48
CA ASN A 185 -4.89 -16.82 13.30
C ASN A 185 -3.71 -16.03 12.68
N ILE A 186 -3.06 -15.14 13.43
CA ILE A 186 -1.90 -14.38 12.95
C ILE A 186 -0.62 -14.89 13.63
N ILE A 187 0.32 -15.38 12.83
CA ILE A 187 1.64 -15.82 13.27
C ILE A 187 2.62 -14.66 13.05
N VAL A 188 3.09 -14.05 14.13
CA VAL A 188 4.02 -12.91 14.06
C VAL A 188 5.46 -13.41 14.00
N THR A 189 6.23 -12.98 13.00
CA THR A 189 7.67 -13.25 12.88
C THR A 189 8.47 -11.95 12.84
N TRP A 190 9.72 -12.01 13.30
CA TRP A 190 10.65 -10.88 13.26
C TRP A 190 11.90 -11.27 12.49
N SER A 191 11.99 -10.83 11.24
CA SER A 191 13.14 -11.09 10.38
C SER A 191 13.24 -10.07 9.25
N ASP A 192 14.43 -9.99 8.66
CA ASP A 192 14.61 -9.33 7.38
C ASP A 192 13.90 -10.15 6.31
N ALA A 193 12.89 -9.55 5.66
CA ALA A 193 12.09 -10.21 4.64
C ALA A 193 12.96 -10.81 3.51
N ARG A 194 14.12 -10.21 3.21
CA ARG A 194 15.07 -10.71 2.20
C ARG A 194 15.64 -12.09 2.54
N LYS A 195 15.65 -12.46 3.82
CA LYS A 195 16.16 -13.73 4.34
C LYS A 195 15.07 -14.78 4.57
N LEU A 196 13.80 -14.44 4.40
CA LEU A 196 12.70 -15.38 4.61
C LEU A 196 12.79 -16.65 3.74
N PRO A 197 13.23 -16.62 2.46
CA PRO A 197 13.41 -17.83 1.65
C PRO A 197 14.35 -18.87 2.25
N SER A 198 15.37 -18.42 3.01
CA SER A 198 16.30 -19.34 3.69
C SER A 198 15.84 -19.76 5.08
N LEU A 199 14.87 -19.05 5.67
CA LEU A 199 14.39 -19.27 7.04
C LEU A 199 13.09 -20.08 7.08
N LEU A 200 12.22 -19.90 6.08
CA LEU A 200 10.95 -20.58 5.98
C LEU A 200 11.09 -21.81 5.09
N ASN A 201 10.79 -22.99 5.62
CA ASN A 201 10.66 -24.22 4.83
C ASN A 201 9.24 -24.36 4.25
N LYS A 202 8.65 -23.24 3.82
CA LYS A 202 7.27 -23.17 3.32
C LYS A 202 7.18 -22.11 2.23
N ARG A 203 6.44 -22.44 1.16
CA ARG A 203 6.01 -21.51 0.13
C ARG A 203 4.54 -21.14 0.34
N PHE A 204 4.09 -20.09 -0.34
CA PHE A 204 2.74 -19.55 -0.20
C PHE A 204 2.10 -19.34 -1.56
N GLU A 205 0.81 -19.62 -1.67
CA GLU A 205 -0.01 -19.30 -2.85
C GLU A 205 -0.39 -17.82 -2.90
N ARG A 206 -0.35 -17.12 -1.76
CA ARG A 206 -0.67 -15.70 -1.64
C ARG A 206 0.34 -14.99 -0.77
N ILE A 207 0.98 -13.96 -1.33
CA ILE A 207 1.96 -13.12 -0.65
C ILE A 207 1.57 -11.65 -0.84
N ILE A 208 1.59 -10.86 0.22
CA ILE A 208 1.56 -9.41 0.12
C ILE A 208 2.89 -8.81 0.50
N LEU A 209 3.31 -7.85 -0.30
CA LEU A 209 4.56 -7.13 -0.12
C LEU A 209 4.26 -5.63 -0.14
N ASP A 210 3.85 -5.11 1.03
CA ASP A 210 3.70 -3.68 1.31
C ASP A 210 5.05 -3.08 1.69
N VAL A 211 5.87 -2.79 0.67
CA VAL A 211 7.28 -2.46 0.89
C VAL A 211 7.47 -1.09 1.57
N PRO A 212 8.49 -0.95 2.43
CA PRO A 212 8.91 0.36 2.91
C PRO A 212 9.42 1.24 1.76
N CYS A 213 8.66 2.27 1.42
CA CYS A 213 8.90 3.21 0.32
C CYS A 213 9.02 4.66 0.82
N SER A 214 9.23 5.59 -0.11
CA SER A 214 9.26 7.04 0.12
C SER A 214 7.93 7.58 0.67
N GLY A 215 6.83 6.88 0.39
CA GLY A 215 5.46 7.22 0.76
C GLY A 215 4.96 8.53 0.15
N GLU A 216 5.47 8.91 -1.02
CA GLU A 216 5.09 10.12 -1.77
C GLU A 216 3.57 10.27 -1.98
N GLY A 217 2.83 9.15 -2.06
CA GLY A 217 1.37 9.15 -2.15
C GLY A 217 0.65 9.57 -0.86
N THR A 218 1.36 9.68 0.26
CA THR A 218 0.80 9.98 1.59
C THR A 218 1.15 11.39 2.08
N ILE A 219 1.57 12.31 1.19
CA ILE A 219 1.93 13.69 1.55
C ILE A 219 0.77 14.44 2.24
N MET A 220 -0.48 14.11 1.90
CA MET A 220 -1.67 14.65 2.59
C MET A 220 -1.78 14.20 4.06
N ILE A 221 -1.12 13.12 4.46
CA ILE A 221 -1.04 12.62 5.84
C ILE A 221 0.23 13.15 6.52
N ASP A 222 1.37 13.13 5.83
CA ASP A 222 2.67 13.54 6.35
C ASP A 222 3.39 14.47 5.38
N LYS A 223 3.28 15.78 5.67
CA LYS A 223 3.84 16.87 4.86
C LYS A 223 5.37 16.86 4.81
N THR A 224 6.04 16.22 5.77
CA THR A 224 7.52 16.13 5.77
C THR A 224 8.05 15.38 4.54
N ARG A 225 7.21 14.53 3.93
CA ARG A 225 7.57 13.78 2.73
C ARG A 225 7.83 14.64 1.49
N LYS A 226 7.39 15.91 1.48
CA LYS A 226 7.71 16.87 0.42
C LYS A 226 9.22 17.15 0.30
N THR A 227 9.97 16.98 1.38
CA THR A 227 11.38 17.39 1.49
C THR A 227 12.32 16.33 2.05
N LYS A 228 11.78 15.19 2.49
CA LYS A 228 12.55 14.16 3.19
C LYS A 228 13.43 13.29 2.29
N THR A 229 12.97 12.97 1.09
CA THR A 229 13.61 11.94 0.24
C THR A 229 14.41 12.61 -0.87
N ARG A 230 15.73 12.45 -0.88
CA ARG A 230 16.57 12.85 -2.01
C ARG A 230 16.57 11.77 -3.09
N GLN A 231 16.98 12.09 -4.31
CA GLN A 231 17.05 11.11 -5.40
C GLN A 231 18.01 9.94 -5.10
N SER A 232 19.09 10.20 -4.36
CA SER A 232 20.01 9.14 -3.90
C SER A 232 19.36 8.23 -2.86
N ASP A 233 18.50 8.76 -1.99
CA ASP A 233 17.72 7.96 -1.05
C ASP A 233 16.69 7.12 -1.79
N LEU A 234 16.02 7.70 -2.80
CA LEU A 234 15.08 6.98 -3.67
C LEU A 234 15.76 5.79 -4.34
N ALA A 235 16.95 5.96 -4.92
CA ALA A 235 17.71 4.86 -5.53
C ALA A 235 18.00 3.72 -4.54
N ARG A 236 18.33 4.05 -3.29
CA ARG A 236 18.54 3.06 -2.22
C ARG A 236 17.24 2.33 -1.84
N MET A 237 16.11 3.03 -1.83
CA MET A 237 14.80 2.44 -1.57
C MET A 237 14.43 1.47 -2.70
N VAL A 238 14.52 1.91 -3.96
CA VAL A 238 14.27 1.10 -5.15
C VAL A 238 15.12 -0.19 -5.15
N LYS A 239 16.42 -0.09 -4.83
CA LYS A 239 17.27 -1.28 -4.71
C LYS A 239 16.72 -2.27 -3.68
N ARG A 240 16.35 -1.78 -2.50
CA ARG A 240 15.78 -2.61 -1.43
C ARG A 240 14.44 -3.22 -1.84
N GLU A 241 13.60 -2.48 -2.54
CA GLU A 241 12.30 -2.96 -3.04
C GLU A 241 12.48 -4.09 -4.07
N ILE A 242 13.46 -3.98 -4.98
CA ILE A 242 13.85 -5.06 -5.89
C ILE A 242 14.28 -6.31 -5.12
N GLU A 243 15.13 -6.17 -4.10
CA GLU A 243 15.59 -7.29 -3.25
C GLU A 243 14.41 -7.94 -2.49
N LEU A 244 13.49 -7.14 -1.98
CA LEU A 244 12.29 -7.62 -1.27
C LEU A 244 11.33 -8.34 -2.21
N LEU A 245 11.08 -7.78 -3.40
CA LEU A 245 10.23 -8.40 -4.42
C LEU A 245 10.82 -9.74 -4.88
N TRP A 246 12.13 -9.77 -5.15
CA TRP A 246 12.83 -11.01 -5.48
C TRP A 246 12.64 -12.08 -4.41
N SER A 247 12.84 -11.70 -3.14
CA SER A 247 12.67 -12.60 -2.00
C SER A 247 11.23 -13.13 -1.86
N GLY A 248 10.24 -12.26 -2.05
CA GLY A 248 8.82 -12.67 -2.06
C GLY A 248 8.52 -13.69 -3.15
N LEU A 249 9.07 -13.51 -4.35
CA LEU A 249 8.87 -14.45 -5.47
C LEU A 249 9.59 -15.80 -5.27
N GLU A 250 10.66 -15.83 -4.48
CA GLU A 250 11.28 -17.06 -4.02
C GLU A 250 10.43 -17.83 -3.01
N LEU A 251 9.50 -17.19 -2.32
CA LEU A 251 8.53 -17.84 -1.44
C LEU A 251 7.20 -18.14 -2.12
N LEU A 252 6.97 -17.60 -3.31
CA LEU A 252 5.74 -17.80 -4.06
C LEU A 252 5.69 -19.21 -4.67
N GLU A 253 4.57 -19.89 -4.51
CA GLU A 253 4.26 -21.12 -5.23
C GLU A 253 3.96 -20.84 -6.70
N TYR A 254 4.10 -21.87 -7.54
CA TYR A 254 3.59 -21.79 -8.91
C TYR A 254 2.08 -21.58 -8.91
N ASP A 255 1.61 -20.76 -9.84
CA ASP A 255 0.22 -20.32 -9.98
C ASP A 255 -0.28 -19.48 -8.77
N GLY A 256 0.63 -19.15 -7.83
CA GLY A 256 0.38 -18.24 -6.72
C GLY A 256 0.37 -16.77 -7.14
N LEU A 257 -0.22 -15.91 -6.32
CA LEU A 257 -0.27 -14.46 -6.54
C LEU A 257 0.51 -13.70 -5.46
N LEU A 258 1.38 -12.81 -5.90
CA LEU A 258 2.05 -11.82 -5.06
C LEU A 258 1.50 -10.42 -5.39
N VAL A 259 0.99 -9.74 -4.36
CA VAL A 259 0.56 -8.34 -4.44
C VAL A 259 1.70 -7.45 -3.96
N TYR A 260 2.39 -6.82 -4.90
CA TYR A 260 3.37 -5.78 -4.64
C TYR A 260 2.64 -4.45 -4.49
N THR A 261 2.84 -3.73 -3.39
CA THR A 261 2.19 -2.44 -3.19
C THR A 261 3.08 -1.44 -2.47
N THR A 262 2.94 -0.17 -2.87
CA THR A 262 3.58 0.96 -2.21
C THR A 262 2.56 2.06 -1.97
N CYS A 263 2.78 2.88 -0.93
CA CYS A 263 2.06 4.13 -0.73
C CYS A 263 2.77 5.31 -1.42
N SER A 264 3.44 5.04 -2.55
CA SER A 264 4.18 6.00 -3.36
C SER A 264 3.56 6.13 -4.74
N ILE A 265 3.59 7.35 -5.29
CA ILE A 265 3.20 7.62 -6.68
C ILE A 265 4.41 7.61 -7.62
N ALA A 266 5.62 7.39 -7.09
CA ALA A 266 6.88 7.31 -7.83
C ALA A 266 6.89 6.13 -8.81
N PRO A 267 7.02 6.32 -10.14
CA PRO A 267 7.20 5.21 -11.08
C PRO A 267 8.45 4.38 -10.80
N GLU A 268 9.47 5.02 -10.22
CA GLU A 268 10.75 4.42 -9.82
C GLU A 268 10.58 3.33 -8.76
N GLU A 269 9.67 3.51 -7.80
CA GLU A 269 9.36 2.54 -6.73
C GLU A 269 8.27 1.53 -7.15
N ASN A 270 7.72 1.70 -8.35
CA ASN A 270 6.53 0.99 -8.80
C ASN A 270 6.84 0.18 -10.08
N GLU A 271 6.47 0.71 -11.25
CA GLU A 271 6.62 0.02 -12.52
C GLU A 271 8.09 -0.25 -12.87
N TYR A 272 9.01 0.61 -12.45
CA TYR A 272 10.44 0.37 -12.60
C TYR A 272 10.91 -0.85 -11.81
N VAL A 273 10.60 -0.92 -10.50
CA VAL A 273 10.96 -2.07 -9.64
C VAL A 273 10.42 -3.37 -10.24
N VAL A 274 9.14 -3.39 -10.59
CA VAL A 274 8.48 -4.58 -11.12
C VAL A 274 9.05 -4.97 -12.49
N SER A 275 9.31 -4.00 -13.39
CA SER A 275 9.92 -4.27 -14.70
C SER A 275 11.32 -4.86 -14.55
N LYS A 276 12.16 -4.31 -13.67
CA LYS A 276 13.51 -4.83 -13.45
C LYS A 276 13.52 -6.28 -12.97
N VAL A 277 12.55 -6.66 -12.13
CA VAL A 277 12.47 -8.05 -11.64
C VAL A 277 11.95 -9.00 -12.73
N ILE A 278 10.96 -8.58 -13.52
CA ILE A 278 10.40 -9.37 -14.64
C ILE A 278 11.44 -9.58 -15.75
N GLU A 279 12.19 -8.55 -16.11
CA GLU A 279 13.25 -8.67 -17.13
C GLU A 279 14.35 -9.67 -16.73
N LEU A 280 14.51 -9.94 -15.44
CA LEU A 280 15.50 -10.88 -14.90
C LEU A 280 14.91 -12.27 -14.62
N ARG A 281 13.61 -12.48 -14.83
CA ARG A 281 12.89 -13.72 -14.49
C ARG A 281 11.92 -14.13 -15.58
N ASN A 282 12.13 -15.31 -16.15
CA ASN A 282 11.25 -15.86 -17.19
C ASN A 282 10.03 -16.60 -16.63
N ASP A 283 9.93 -16.76 -15.31
CA ASP A 283 8.91 -17.54 -14.61
C ASP A 283 7.83 -16.68 -13.95
N ILE A 284 7.75 -15.38 -14.25
CA ILE A 284 6.75 -14.48 -13.65
C ILE A 284 6.06 -13.60 -14.69
N GLU A 285 4.85 -13.16 -14.39
CA GLU A 285 4.10 -12.22 -15.22
C GLU A 285 3.18 -11.33 -14.38
N ILE A 286 2.87 -10.13 -14.89
CA ILE A 286 1.86 -9.25 -14.28
C ILE A 286 0.50 -9.65 -14.82
N VAL A 287 -0.43 -9.91 -13.91
CA VAL A 287 -1.81 -10.30 -14.22
C VAL A 287 -2.79 -9.18 -13.90
N ASP A 288 -3.96 -9.24 -14.52
CA ASP A 288 -5.04 -8.32 -14.22
C ASP A 288 -5.60 -8.54 -12.80
N PRO A 289 -6.13 -7.48 -12.15
CA PRO A 289 -6.77 -7.63 -10.86
C PRO A 289 -7.95 -8.62 -10.90
N PRO A 290 -8.04 -9.57 -9.94
CA PRO A 290 -9.07 -10.59 -9.94
C PRO A 290 -10.48 -10.04 -9.69
N VAL A 291 -10.59 -8.80 -9.20
CA VAL A 291 -11.85 -8.11 -8.93
C VAL A 291 -11.69 -6.63 -9.22
N LYS A 292 -12.70 -6.00 -9.83
CA LYS A 292 -12.75 -4.55 -10.04
C LYS A 292 -13.58 -3.87 -8.94
N LEU A 293 -12.91 -3.16 -8.03
CA LEU A 293 -13.56 -2.49 -6.88
C LEU A 293 -14.14 -1.11 -7.26
N PHE A 294 -13.42 -0.34 -8.08
CA PHE A 294 -13.86 0.95 -8.60
C PHE A 294 -13.08 1.27 -9.89
N ASN A 295 -13.33 2.43 -10.49
CA ASN A 295 -12.55 2.90 -11.64
C ASN A 295 -11.22 3.52 -11.15
N TRP A 296 -10.19 2.70 -10.97
CA TRP A 296 -8.82 3.16 -10.75
C TRP A 296 -8.12 3.49 -12.07
N SER A 297 -6.96 4.14 -11.96
CA SER A 297 -6.07 4.39 -13.09
C SER A 297 -5.16 3.20 -13.35
N ARG A 298 -4.73 3.04 -14.61
CA ARG A 298 -3.77 1.99 -15.02
C ARG A 298 -2.34 2.40 -14.66
N GLY A 299 -1.47 1.40 -14.52
CA GLY A 299 -0.03 1.60 -14.39
C GLY A 299 0.59 2.21 -15.64
N LEU A 300 1.78 2.78 -15.48
CA LEU A 300 2.54 3.40 -16.57
C LEU A 300 3.34 2.35 -17.35
N THR A 301 3.44 2.48 -18.66
CA THR A 301 4.32 1.66 -19.51
C THR A 301 5.63 2.37 -19.87
N SER A 302 5.71 3.66 -19.57
CA SER A 302 6.93 4.46 -19.70
C SER A 302 6.86 5.66 -18.77
N PHE A 303 8.03 6.15 -18.36
CA PHE A 303 8.17 7.37 -17.58
C PHE A 303 9.47 8.07 -17.97
N HIS A 304 9.38 9.31 -18.45
CA HIS A 304 10.53 10.06 -18.94
C HIS A 304 11.35 9.25 -19.97
N ARG A 305 12.58 8.85 -19.63
CA ARG A 305 13.47 8.03 -20.48
C ARG A 305 13.33 6.53 -20.20
N LEU A 306 12.61 6.16 -19.16
CA LEU A 306 12.41 4.78 -18.74
C LEU A 306 11.26 4.17 -19.54
N LYS A 307 11.51 3.01 -20.13
CA LYS A 307 10.48 2.13 -20.70
C LYS A 307 10.29 0.96 -19.75
N PHE A 308 9.05 0.59 -19.53
CA PHE A 308 8.65 -0.52 -18.66
C PHE A 308 8.09 -1.66 -19.52
N VAL A 309 7.98 -2.85 -18.95
CA VAL A 309 7.31 -3.96 -19.63
C VAL A 309 5.84 -3.62 -19.88
N GLU A 310 5.29 -3.93 -21.06
CA GLU A 310 3.94 -3.47 -21.45
C GLU A 310 2.84 -3.91 -20.45
N THR A 311 3.04 -5.06 -19.81
CA THR A 311 2.13 -5.60 -18.81
C THR A 311 2.05 -4.76 -17.53
N THR A 312 2.94 -3.78 -17.30
CA THR A 312 2.78 -2.83 -16.19
C THR A 312 1.52 -1.97 -16.32
N SER A 313 0.95 -1.87 -17.53
CA SER A 313 -0.37 -1.27 -17.75
C SER A 313 -1.51 -1.98 -17.00
N ARG A 314 -1.29 -3.21 -16.50
CA ARG A 314 -2.24 -3.97 -15.67
C ARG A 314 -2.14 -3.61 -14.18
N CYS A 315 -1.06 -2.93 -13.75
CA CYS A 315 -0.97 -2.41 -12.40
C CYS A 315 -2.06 -1.36 -12.14
N ILE A 316 -2.40 -1.18 -10.89
CA ILE A 316 -3.40 -0.23 -10.41
C ILE A 316 -2.67 0.98 -9.84
N ARG A 317 -3.06 2.17 -10.27
CA ARG A 317 -2.70 3.44 -9.64
C ARG A 317 -3.91 4.12 -9.05
N VAL A 318 -3.78 4.49 -7.78
CA VAL A 318 -4.68 5.38 -7.08
C VAL A 318 -3.99 6.73 -6.93
N TRP A 319 -4.60 7.75 -7.52
CA TRP A 319 -4.19 9.15 -7.47
C TRP A 319 -5.08 9.98 -6.54
N PRO A 320 -4.48 10.90 -5.74
CA PRO A 320 -5.24 11.82 -4.90
C PRO A 320 -6.25 12.70 -5.62
N HIS A 321 -5.84 13.32 -6.73
CA HIS A 321 -6.68 14.27 -7.46
C HIS A 321 -7.78 13.60 -8.30
N LEU A 322 -7.62 12.33 -8.67
CA LEU A 322 -8.61 11.60 -9.48
C LEU A 322 -9.58 10.78 -8.64
N HIS A 323 -9.12 10.19 -7.54
CA HIS A 323 -9.92 9.23 -6.77
C HIS A 323 -10.25 9.69 -5.35
N GLY A 324 -9.75 10.85 -4.91
CA GLY A 324 -10.02 11.38 -3.57
C GLY A 324 -9.52 10.48 -2.44
N MET A 325 -8.41 9.77 -2.67
CA MET A 325 -7.75 8.84 -1.75
C MET A 325 -6.25 9.11 -1.71
N ILE A 326 -5.51 8.50 -0.79
CA ILE A 326 -4.04 8.59 -0.86
C ILE A 326 -3.49 7.98 -2.16
N GLY A 327 -2.30 8.41 -2.53
CA GLY A 327 -1.53 7.79 -3.58
C GLY A 327 -1.13 6.36 -3.21
N LEU A 328 -1.44 5.41 -4.07
CA LEU A 328 -1.14 3.99 -3.90
C LEU A 328 -0.92 3.34 -5.25
N THR A 329 0.08 2.46 -5.35
CA THR A 329 0.26 1.60 -6.52
C THR A 329 0.22 0.13 -6.11
N ILE A 330 -0.39 -0.71 -6.97
CA ILE A 330 -0.51 -2.15 -6.75
C ILE A 330 -0.18 -2.87 -8.05
N CYS A 331 0.75 -3.81 -8.00
CA CYS A 331 1.04 -4.73 -9.10
C CYS A 331 0.82 -6.16 -8.61
N ILE A 332 0.16 -6.97 -9.43
CA ILE A 332 -0.22 -8.35 -9.10
C ILE A 332 0.61 -9.24 -10.01
N ILE A 333 1.43 -10.09 -9.39
CA ILE A 333 2.43 -10.88 -10.09
C ILE A 333 2.11 -12.35 -9.80
N THR A 334 2.05 -13.17 -10.85
CA THR A 334 1.95 -14.63 -10.71
C THR A 334 3.26 -15.30 -11.10
N LYS A 335 3.52 -16.48 -10.54
CA LYS A 335 4.65 -17.33 -10.91
C LYS A 335 4.15 -18.46 -11.80
N THR A 336 4.72 -18.60 -12.99
CA THR A 336 4.30 -19.56 -14.01
C THR A 336 5.23 -20.76 -14.06
N ARG A 337 4.68 -21.94 -14.37
CA ARG A 337 5.43 -23.16 -14.69
C ARG A 337 5.80 -23.13 -16.17
N ARG A 338 6.77 -22.31 -16.57
CA ARG A 338 7.28 -22.38 -17.95
C ARG A 338 8.26 -23.51 -18.15
#